data_AF-A0A2S4KIU4-F1
#
_entry.id   AF-A0A2S4KIU4-F1
#
_cell.length_a   1.000
_cell.length_b   1.000
_cell.length_c   1.000
_cell.angle_alpha   90.00
_cell.angle_beta   90.00
_cell.angle_gamma   90.00
#
_symmetry.space_group_name_H-M   'P 1'
#
loop_
_entity.id
_entity.type
_entity.pdbx_description
1 polymer ?
#
loop_
_entity_poly.entity_id
_entity_poly.type
_entity_poly.pdbx_seq_one_letter_code
_entity_poly.pdbx_strand_id
1 'polypeptide(L)'
;MSPSPGPVPGAAAVRIAILGAHAPACTALRDGIAQHCPALAVTVAGPDLPALPADLTLLCALDLPDAHELQLRGALAQAGTAYQVLYGPPAAQLRNALNAIDLIATRAFPSSAEVELKPEPSRPRLRAWGCEECVEPQCEHRLFTALRGLGAGA
;
A
#
# COMPACT_ATOMS: atom_id res chain seq x y z
N MET A 1 -32.29 29.98 -7.52
CA MET A 1 -32.02 28.65 -8.10
C MET A 1 -30.56 28.62 -8.48
N SER A 2 -29.70 28.16 -7.58
CA SER A 2 -28.28 27.97 -7.88
C SER A 2 -28.12 26.63 -8.61
N PRO A 3 -27.35 26.56 -9.71
CA PRO A 3 -27.07 25.28 -10.32
C PRO A 3 -26.18 24.47 -9.37
N SER A 4 -26.64 23.26 -9.03
CA SER A 4 -25.83 22.24 -8.39
C SER A 4 -24.71 21.87 -9.36
N PRO A 5 -23.42 21.86 -8.96
CA PRO A 5 -22.37 21.35 -9.83
C PRO A 5 -22.65 19.86 -10.04
N GLY A 6 -22.91 19.47 -11.30
CA GLY A 6 -22.93 18.08 -11.71
C GLY A 6 -21.55 17.45 -11.53
N PRO A 7 -21.46 16.12 -11.42
CA PRO A 7 -20.19 15.43 -11.23
C PRO A 7 -19.27 15.72 -12.42
N VAL A 8 -18.10 16.28 -12.13
CA VAL A 8 -17.04 16.48 -13.13
C VAL A 8 -16.56 15.10 -13.63
N PRO A 9 -16.73 14.76 -14.93
CA PRO A 9 -16.15 13.55 -15.48
C PRO A 9 -14.68 13.83 -15.78
N GLY A 10 -13.75 13.20 -15.05
CA GLY A 10 -12.33 13.29 -15.38
C GLY A 10 -11.31 12.83 -14.34
N ALA A 11 -11.66 12.73 -13.05
CA ALA A 11 -10.77 12.11 -12.07
C ALA A 11 -11.00 10.60 -12.11
N ALA A 12 -10.08 9.84 -12.73
CA ALA A 12 -10.09 8.39 -12.60
C ALA A 12 -10.06 8.05 -11.11
N ALA A 13 -11.15 7.49 -10.59
CA ALA A 13 -11.23 7.08 -9.20
C ALA A 13 -10.18 5.99 -8.98
N VAL A 14 -9.24 6.21 -8.07
CA VAL A 14 -8.24 5.21 -7.69
C VAL A 14 -8.98 3.97 -7.18
N ARG A 15 -8.76 2.84 -7.84
CA ARG A 15 -9.38 1.55 -7.53
C ARG A 15 -8.44 0.72 -6.68
N ILE A 16 -8.94 0.27 -5.54
CA ILE A 16 -8.17 -0.50 -4.57
C ILE A 16 -8.81 -1.87 -4.44
N ALA A 17 -8.01 -2.91 -4.64
CA ALA A 17 -8.39 -4.30 -4.37
C ALA A 17 -7.81 -4.75 -3.03
N ILE A 18 -8.65 -5.30 -2.16
CA ILE A 18 -8.26 -5.91 -0.88
C ILE A 18 -8.47 -7.41 -0.97
N LEU A 19 -7.42 -8.16 -0.67
CA LEU A 19 -7.39 -9.62 -0.62
C LEU A 19 -7.00 -10.07 0.80
N GLY A 20 -7.41 -11.27 1.18
CA GLY A 20 -6.96 -11.90 2.42
C GLY A 20 -7.76 -13.14 2.76
N ALA A 21 -7.19 -13.98 3.62
CA ALA A 21 -7.85 -15.21 4.06
C ALA A 21 -8.97 -14.97 5.07
N HIS A 22 -8.89 -13.89 5.84
CA HIS A 22 -9.88 -13.56 6.86
C HIS A 22 -10.83 -12.46 6.38
N ALA A 23 -11.98 -12.85 5.82
CA ALA A 23 -12.97 -11.93 5.27
C ALA A 23 -13.41 -10.79 6.22
N PRO A 24 -13.59 -11.02 7.55
CA PRO A 24 -13.89 -9.94 8.48
C PRO A 24 -12.79 -8.88 8.58
N ALA A 25 -11.51 -9.27 8.55
CA ALA A 25 -10.39 -8.32 8.57
C ALA A 25 -10.35 -7.50 7.28
N CYS A 26 -10.54 -8.13 6.12
CA CYS A 26 -10.59 -7.42 4.84
C CYS A 26 -11.76 -6.42 4.79
N THR A 27 -12.91 -6.81 5.35
CA THR A 27 -14.10 -5.95 5.45
C THR A 27 -13.86 -4.76 6.38
N ALA A 28 -13.30 -5.00 7.57
CA ALA A 28 -12.95 -3.94 8.51
C ALA A 28 -11.92 -2.95 7.92
N LEU A 29 -10.94 -3.46 7.16
CA LEU A 29 -9.97 -2.62 6.46
C LEU A 29 -10.64 -1.76 5.39
N ARG A 30 -11.53 -2.34 4.57
CA ARG A 30 -12.32 -1.60 3.57
C ARG A 30 -13.10 -0.47 4.23
N ASP A 31 -13.82 -0.78 5.31
CA ASP A 31 -14.67 0.20 6.00
C ASP A 31 -13.82 1.31 6.64
N GLY A 32 -12.66 0.95 7.21
CA GLY A 32 -11.68 1.92 7.71
C GLY A 32 -11.16 2.86 6.62
N ILE A 33 -10.83 2.32 5.43
CA ILE A 33 -10.39 3.15 4.29
C ILE A 33 -11.54 4.05 3.82
N ALA A 34 -12.75 3.51 3.66
CA ALA A 34 -13.91 4.28 3.21
C ALA A 34 -14.26 5.43 4.17
N GLN A 35 -14.06 5.24 5.47
CA GLN A 35 -14.26 6.29 6.47
C GLN A 35 -13.25 7.45 6.32
N HIS A 36 -11.99 7.16 5.99
CA HIS A 36 -10.95 8.19 5.81
C HIS A 36 -10.97 8.81 4.42
N CYS A 37 -11.35 8.02 3.41
CA CYS A 37 -11.26 8.38 2.00
C CYS A 37 -12.54 7.92 1.24
N PRO A 38 -13.68 8.60 1.44
CA PRO A 38 -14.98 8.15 0.90
C PRO A 38 -15.08 8.22 -0.62
N ALA A 39 -14.17 8.92 -1.29
CA ALA A 39 -14.11 9.04 -2.74
C ALA A 39 -13.41 7.87 -3.44
N LEU A 40 -12.75 6.97 -2.69
CA LEU A 40 -12.01 5.84 -3.25
C LEU A 40 -12.91 4.64 -3.53
N ALA A 41 -12.69 3.98 -4.66
CA ALA A 41 -13.38 2.75 -5.00
C ALA A 41 -12.62 1.55 -4.42
N VAL A 42 -13.07 1.05 -3.26
CA VAL A 42 -12.43 -0.07 -2.55
C VAL A 42 -13.27 -1.35 -2.71
N THR A 43 -12.66 -2.39 -3.27
CA THR A 43 -13.31 -3.70 -3.46
C THR A 43 -12.59 -4.76 -2.63
N VAL A 44 -13.33 -5.53 -1.85
CA VAL A 44 -12.80 -6.75 -1.22
C VAL A 44 -13.02 -7.89 -2.21
N ALA A 45 -11.93 -8.44 -2.71
CA ALA A 45 -11.94 -9.55 -3.65
C ALA A 45 -11.98 -10.88 -2.89
N GLY A 46 -12.73 -11.84 -3.45
CA GLY A 46 -12.83 -13.19 -2.94
C GLY A 46 -11.55 -14.00 -3.19
N PRO A 47 -11.56 -15.29 -2.79
CA PRO A 47 -10.42 -16.21 -2.93
C PRO A 47 -9.99 -16.41 -4.39
N ASP A 48 -10.94 -16.33 -5.32
CA ASP A 48 -10.68 -16.35 -6.75
C ASP A 48 -10.20 -14.96 -7.16
N LEU A 49 -8.91 -14.81 -7.46
CA LEU A 49 -8.34 -13.59 -8.03
C LEU A 49 -8.92 -13.37 -9.42
N PRO A 50 -9.89 -12.46 -9.62
CA PRO A 50 -10.11 -11.96 -10.96
C PRO A 50 -8.90 -11.08 -11.26
N ALA A 51 -8.50 -10.97 -12.53
CA ALA A 51 -7.65 -9.86 -12.95
C ALA A 51 -8.44 -8.56 -12.75
N LEU A 52 -8.57 -8.10 -11.51
CA LEU A 52 -9.28 -6.89 -11.16
C LEU A 52 -8.39 -5.74 -11.60
N PRO A 53 -8.86 -4.86 -12.49
CA PRO A 53 -8.11 -3.67 -12.83
C PRO A 53 -8.14 -2.75 -11.60
N ALA A 54 -7.13 -2.88 -10.74
CA ALA A 54 -6.90 -2.07 -9.56
C ALA A 54 -5.58 -1.31 -9.71
N ASP A 55 -5.57 -0.06 -9.25
CA ASP A 55 -4.37 0.78 -9.21
C ASP A 55 -3.49 0.40 -8.00
N LEU A 56 -4.10 -0.22 -6.97
CA LEU A 56 -3.44 -0.77 -5.79
C LEU A 56 -4.08 -2.09 -5.36
N THR A 57 -3.25 -3.11 -5.19
CA THR A 57 -3.65 -4.38 -4.58
C THR A 57 -3.05 -4.50 -3.18
N LEU A 58 -3.90 -4.73 -2.19
CA LEU A 58 -3.55 -4.89 -0.78
C LEU A 58 -3.86 -6.32 -0.34
N LEU A 59 -2.90 -7.00 0.29
CA LEU A 59 -3.08 -8.32 0.91
C LEU A 59 -3.03 -8.18 2.43
N CYS A 60 -4.14 -8.46 3.11
CA CYS A 60 -4.21 -8.52 4.57
C CYS A 60 -3.48 -9.78 5.05
N ALA A 61 -2.31 -9.62 5.66
CA ALA A 61 -1.55 -10.75 6.16
C ALA A 61 -2.09 -11.24 7.51
N LEU A 62 -2.01 -12.55 7.69
CA LEU A 62 -2.07 -13.20 8.98
C LEU A 62 -0.67 -13.19 9.63
N ASP A 63 -0.61 -13.26 10.95
CA ASP A 63 0.68 -13.37 11.67
C ASP A 63 1.45 -14.63 11.28
N LEU A 64 0.71 -15.70 10.97
CA LEU A 64 1.22 -16.90 10.34
C LEU A 64 0.36 -17.17 9.08
N PRO A 65 0.94 -17.14 7.88
CA PRO A 65 0.18 -17.37 6.66
C PRO A 65 -0.36 -18.80 6.64
N ASP A 66 -1.66 -18.93 6.39
CA ASP A 66 -2.29 -20.22 6.14
C ASP A 66 -2.13 -20.64 4.67
N ALA A 67 -2.60 -21.84 4.34
CA ALA A 67 -2.54 -22.36 2.98
C ALA A 67 -3.25 -21.43 1.96
N HIS A 68 -4.31 -20.75 2.39
CA HIS A 68 -5.08 -19.88 1.53
C HIS A 68 -4.35 -18.57 1.23
N GLU A 69 -3.71 -17.95 2.23
CA GLU A 69 -2.85 -16.78 2.00
C GLU A 69 -1.66 -17.13 1.09
N LEU A 70 -1.05 -18.31 1.27
CA LEU A 70 0.02 -18.79 0.39
C LEU A 70 -0.46 -18.98 -1.05
N GLN A 71 -1.67 -19.52 -1.24
CA GLN A 71 -2.30 -19.65 -2.56
C GLN A 71 -2.54 -18.28 -3.20
N LEU A 72 -3.06 -17.30 -2.46
CA LEU A 72 -3.26 -15.93 -2.97
C LEU A 72 -1.94 -15.30 -3.41
N ARG A 73 -0.88 -15.43 -2.61
CA ARG A 73 0.47 -14.93 -2.96
C ARG A 73 1.00 -15.60 -4.23
N GLY A 74 0.84 -16.92 -4.34
CA GLY A 74 1.24 -17.68 -5.52
C GLY A 74 0.48 -17.25 -6.78
N ALA A 75 -0.83 -17.08 -6.68
CA ALA A 75 -1.66 -16.63 -7.79
C ALA A 75 -1.35 -15.19 -8.22
N LEU A 76 -1.14 -14.27 -7.27
CA LEU A 76 -0.69 -12.90 -7.57
C LEU A 76 0.67 -12.88 -8.28
N ALA A 77 1.62 -13.72 -7.84
CA ALA A 77 2.92 -13.85 -8.46
C ALA A 77 2.83 -14.43 -9.88
N GLN A 78 2.04 -15.48 -10.09
CA GLN A 78 1.81 -16.07 -11.42
C GLN A 78 1.14 -15.09 -12.38
N ALA A 79 0.22 -14.25 -11.87
CA ALA A 79 -0.43 -13.21 -12.65
C ALA A 79 0.44 -11.96 -12.88
N GLY A 80 1.65 -11.89 -12.33
CA GLY A 80 2.52 -10.71 -12.40
C GLY A 80 1.89 -9.46 -11.77
N THR A 81 0.92 -9.64 -10.87
CA THR A 81 0.19 -8.53 -10.24
C THR A 81 1.00 -7.98 -9.08
N ALA A 82 1.35 -6.69 -9.14
CA ALA A 82 2.00 -6.02 -8.02
C ALA A 82 1.02 -5.87 -6.84
N TYR A 83 1.47 -6.20 -5.63
CA TYR A 83 0.66 -6.08 -4.41
C TYR A 83 1.49 -5.66 -3.21
N GLN A 84 0.83 -5.06 -2.22
CA GLN A 84 1.43 -4.73 -0.93
C GLN A 84 0.82 -5.60 0.17
N VAL A 85 1.68 -6.24 0.94
CA VAL A 85 1.29 -7.02 2.11
C VAL A 85 1.18 -6.11 3.33
N LEU A 86 0.05 -6.20 4.04
CA LEU A 86 -0.22 -5.43 5.24
C LEU A 86 -0.04 -6.32 6.47
N TYR A 87 1.06 -6.09 7.20
CA TYR A 87 1.39 -6.83 8.41
C TYR A 87 0.88 -6.14 9.68
N GLY A 88 0.74 -6.92 10.74
CA GLY A 88 0.46 -6.47 12.10
C GLY A 88 -1.04 -6.36 12.41
N PRO A 89 -1.39 -5.76 13.57
CA PRO A 89 -2.78 -5.67 14.02
C PRO A 89 -3.62 -4.76 13.10
N PRO A 90 -4.97 -4.84 13.16
CA PRO A 90 -5.86 -4.12 12.25
C PRO A 90 -5.59 -2.61 12.13
N ALA A 91 -5.30 -1.93 13.24
CA ALA A 91 -4.97 -0.50 13.22
C ALA A 91 -3.65 -0.19 12.49
N ALA A 92 -2.68 -1.09 12.54
CA ALA A 92 -1.43 -0.97 11.78
C ALA A 92 -1.66 -1.23 10.30
N GLN A 93 -2.47 -2.22 9.95
CA GLN A 93 -2.85 -2.50 8.56
C GLN A 93 -3.57 -1.32 7.92
N LEU A 94 -4.53 -0.69 8.62
CA LEU A 94 -5.21 0.51 8.14
C LEU A 94 -4.24 1.66 7.89
N ARG A 95 -3.36 1.96 8.85
CA ARG A 95 -2.36 3.02 8.68
C ARG A 95 -1.44 2.75 7.48
N ASN A 96 -0.99 1.51 7.32
CA ASN A 96 -0.13 1.12 6.20
C ASN A 96 -0.87 1.22 4.86
N ALA A 97 -2.14 0.85 4.81
CA ALA A 97 -2.99 1.01 3.63
C ALA A 97 -3.13 2.49 3.24
N LEU A 98 -3.43 3.37 4.19
CA LEU A 98 -3.55 4.81 3.94
C LEU A 98 -2.23 5.40 3.40
N ASN A 99 -1.09 5.02 3.99
CA ASN A 99 0.22 5.43 3.46
C ASN A 99 0.46 4.96 2.01
N ALA A 100 0.05 3.73 1.68
CA ALA A 100 0.19 3.20 0.32
C ALA A 100 -0.69 3.97 -0.68
N ILE A 101 -1.90 4.34 -0.26
CA ILE A 101 -2.84 5.14 -1.05
C ILE A 101 -2.26 6.53 -1.32
N ASP A 102 -1.73 7.21 -0.29
CA ASP A 102 -1.13 8.55 -0.43
C ASP A 102 0.04 8.55 -1.41
N LEU A 103 0.87 7.50 -1.38
CA LEU A 103 2.00 7.34 -2.31
C LEU A 103 1.55 7.21 -3.77
N ILE A 104 0.43 6.53 -4.02
CA ILE A 104 -0.10 6.35 -5.38
C ILE A 104 -0.84 7.61 -5.82
N ALA A 105 -1.65 8.22 -4.96
CA ALA A 105 -2.34 9.47 -5.26
C ALA A 105 -1.34 10.58 -5.64
N THR A 106 -0.22 10.68 -4.91
CA THR A 106 0.86 11.64 -5.20
C THR A 106 1.55 11.37 -6.54
N ARG A 107 1.64 10.10 -6.96
CA ARG A 107 2.20 9.70 -8.27
C ARG A 107 1.21 9.89 -9.42
N ALA A 108 -0.08 9.67 -9.17
CA ALA A 108 -1.15 9.78 -10.16
C ALA A 108 -1.54 11.24 -10.44
N PHE A 109 -1.42 12.10 -9.43
CA PHE A 109 -1.63 13.53 -9.53
C PHE A 109 -0.38 14.25 -9.02
N PRO A 110 0.66 14.44 -9.86
CA PRO A 110 1.70 15.39 -9.55
C PRO A 110 1.04 16.77 -9.59
N SER A 111 0.55 17.24 -8.44
CA SER A 111 -0.10 18.54 -8.32
C SER A 111 0.81 19.60 -8.95
N SER A 112 0.33 20.29 -9.97
CA SER A 112 0.97 21.48 -10.57
C SER A 112 0.87 22.70 -9.63
N ALA A 113 1.16 22.47 -8.36
CA ALA A 113 1.43 23.50 -7.37
C ALA A 113 2.84 23.19 -6.87
N GLU A 114 3.80 23.96 -7.38
CA GLU A 114 5.12 24.11 -6.77
C GLU A 114 4.91 24.68 -5.36
N VAL A 115 4.54 23.81 -4.43
CA VAL A 115 4.79 24.07 -3.02
C VAL A 115 6.29 23.92 -2.91
N GLU A 116 6.97 25.06 -2.80
CA GLU A 116 8.37 25.16 -2.41
C GLU A 116 8.51 24.57 -1.00
N LEU A 117 8.52 23.24 -0.93
CA LEU A 117 8.95 22.49 0.22
C LEU A 117 10.44 22.80 0.33
N LYS A 118 10.77 23.69 1.26
CA LYS A 118 12.13 23.85 1.77
C LYS A 118 12.76 22.46 1.87
N PRO A 119 13.96 22.24 1.32
CA PRO A 119 14.58 20.92 1.34
C PRO A 119 14.86 20.54 2.79
N GLU A 120 13.92 19.82 3.40
CA GLU A 120 14.17 19.02 4.58
C GLU A 120 15.37 18.14 4.26
N PRO A 121 16.37 18.06 5.16
CA PRO A 121 17.58 17.29 4.92
C PRO A 121 17.15 15.90 4.51
N SER A 122 17.52 15.55 3.29
CA SER A 122 17.20 14.31 2.60
C SER A 122 17.20 13.14 3.59
N ARG A 123 16.01 12.76 4.08
CA ARG A 123 15.83 11.42 4.65
C ARG A 123 16.43 10.47 3.61
N PRO A 124 17.37 9.59 3.99
CA PRO A 124 17.99 8.71 3.03
C PRO A 124 16.87 7.96 2.35
N ARG A 125 16.59 8.34 1.09
CA ARG A 125 15.74 7.55 0.23
C ARG A 125 16.46 6.21 0.21
N LEU A 126 15.86 5.19 0.79
CA LEU A 126 16.26 3.81 0.56
C LEU A 126 16.03 3.58 -0.93
N ARG A 127 16.97 4.06 -1.76
CA ARG A 127 17.08 3.63 -3.14
C ARG A 127 17.16 2.11 -3.08
N ALA A 128 16.55 1.46 -4.05
CA ALA A 128 16.78 0.05 -4.33
C ALA A 128 18.29 -0.12 -4.55
N TRP A 129 19.02 -0.42 -3.49
CA TRP A 129 20.41 -0.79 -3.58
C TRP A 129 20.37 -2.26 -3.87
N GLY A 130 20.49 -2.59 -5.16
CA GLY A 130 20.59 -3.96 -5.64
C GLY A 130 21.70 -4.66 -4.86
N CYS A 131 21.29 -5.54 -3.95
CA CYS A 131 22.09 -6.64 -3.46
C CYS A 131 21.41 -7.85 -4.06
N GLU A 132 21.99 -8.38 -5.14
CA GLU A 132 21.45 -9.56 -5.84
C GLU A 132 21.55 -10.82 -4.96
N GLU A 133 22.25 -10.74 -3.81
CA GLU A 133 22.44 -11.82 -2.84
C GLU A 133 22.26 -11.26 -1.40
N CYS A 134 21.02 -11.02 -0.97
CA CYS A 134 20.67 -10.52 0.37
C CYS A 134 21.00 -11.48 1.55
N VAL A 135 21.88 -12.46 1.35
CA VAL A 135 22.24 -13.51 2.33
C VAL A 135 23.62 -13.27 2.95
N GLU A 136 24.37 -12.27 2.48
CA GLU A 136 25.70 -11.97 3.01
C GLU A 136 25.63 -11.27 4.38
N PRO A 137 26.29 -11.81 5.43
CA PRO A 137 26.25 -11.25 6.79
C PRO A 137 26.66 -9.77 6.88
N GLN A 138 27.53 -9.31 5.97
CA GLN A 138 27.99 -7.92 5.93
C GLN A 138 26.92 -6.97 5.37
N CYS A 139 26.03 -7.46 4.50
CA CYS A 139 24.91 -6.68 3.98
C CYS A 139 23.82 -6.53 5.06
N GLU A 140 23.47 -7.63 5.74
CA GLU A 140 22.54 -7.59 6.88
C GLU A 140 23.07 -6.70 8.01
N HIS A 141 24.34 -6.85 8.39
CA HIS A 141 24.93 -6.04 9.47
C HIS A 141 24.92 -4.54 9.17
N ARG A 142 25.19 -4.16 7.90
CA ARG A 142 25.11 -2.76 7.46
C ARG A 142 23.68 -2.22 7.49
N LEU A 143 22.71 -3.01 7.01
CA LEU A 143 21.30 -2.64 7.04
C LEU A 143 20.80 -2.42 8.48
N PHE A 144 21.03 -3.40 9.36
CA PHE A 144 20.60 -3.30 10.76
C PHE A 144 21.29 -2.16 11.50
N THR A 145 22.57 -1.91 11.24
CA THR A 145 23.31 -0.80 11.87
C THR A 145 22.75 0.55 11.42
N ALA A 146 22.46 0.71 10.12
CA ALA A 146 21.85 1.93 9.59
C ALA A 146 20.45 2.18 10.19
N LEU A 147 19.62 1.14 10.30
CA LEU A 147 18.29 1.24 10.92
C LEU A 147 18.34 1.61 12.41
N ARG A 148 19.31 1.08 13.16
CA ARG A 148 19.50 1.46 14.57
C ARG A 148 20.06 2.88 14.73
N GLY A 149 20.89 3.33 13.78
CA GLY A 149 21.42 4.70 13.78
C GLY A 149 20.35 5.77 13.48
N LEU A 150 19.33 5.44 12.68
CA LEU A 150 18.20 6.32 12.40
C LEU A 150 17.25 6.54 13.60
N GLY A 151 17.43 5.79 14.69
CA GLY A 151 16.70 5.98 15.95
C GLY A 151 17.39 6.91 16.96
N ALA A 152 18.58 7.42 16.66
CA ALA A 152 19.34 8.31 17.53
C ALA A 152 19.59 9.65 16.83
N GLY A 153 18.55 10.46 16.72
CA GLY A 153 18.62 11.79 16.11
C GLY A 153 17.27 12.50 16.21
N ALA A 154 16.89 12.85 17.45
CA ALA A 154 16.00 13.97 17.72
C ALA A 154 16.83 15.26 17.70
#